data_AF-A0A196SHY1-F1
#
_entry.id   AF-A0A196SHY1-F1
#
_cell.length_a   1.000
_cell.length_b   1.000
_cell.length_c   1.000
_cell.angle_alpha   90.00
_cell.angle_beta   90.00
_cell.angle_gamma   90.00
#
_symmetry.space_group_name_H-M   'P 1'
#
loop_
_entity.id
_entity.type
_entity.pdbx_description
1 polymer ?
#
loop_
_entity_poly.entity_id
_entity_poly.type
_entity_poly.pdbx_seq_one_letter_code
_entity_poly.pdbx_strand_id
1 'polypeptide(L)'
;MQVNNATGLYPFYVDSMTATYSDKGCSGARYEVIKHLTYDSTLCMGTIDSIYYRVVDKSDSSMNKILSSCGSKLTKFTDISKVDCKVDGVDPFTIYRVMIGSQQYNCIRFDDGGKPTILGSTCDASCKSEYNMGKSWMSTVFVVAIIVVVVLVITVLCVIFFVFKSVSKPSKAMTKK
;
A
#
# COMPACT_ATOMS: atom_id res chain seq x y z
N MET A 1 3.60 16.77 -3.46
CA MET A 1 5.06 16.83 -3.66
C MET A 1 5.36 16.03 -4.92
N GLN A 2 5.85 16.71 -5.97
CA GLN A 2 6.31 16.08 -7.19
C GLN A 2 7.71 15.52 -6.98
N VAL A 3 7.96 14.32 -7.50
CA VAL A 3 9.30 13.94 -7.94
C VAL A 3 9.16 13.54 -9.40
N ASN A 4 9.62 14.43 -10.28
CA ASN A 4 9.98 14.12 -11.65
C ASN A 4 11.20 13.20 -11.59
N ASN A 5 11.16 12.00 -12.18
CA ASN A 5 12.35 11.48 -12.86
C ASN A 5 12.05 10.31 -13.78
N ALA A 6 12.32 10.53 -15.06
CA ALA A 6 12.16 9.62 -16.18
C ALA A 6 13.33 8.63 -16.33
N THR A 7 13.81 8.05 -15.22
CA THR A 7 14.87 7.03 -15.23
C THR A 7 14.52 5.96 -14.20
N GLY A 8 14.15 4.77 -14.69
CA GLY A 8 13.72 3.62 -13.88
C GLY A 8 14.83 2.98 -13.04
N LEU A 9 15.41 3.74 -12.11
CA LEU A 9 16.52 3.34 -11.24
C LEU A 9 16.42 4.03 -9.86
N TYR A 10 15.29 3.85 -9.17
CA TYR A 10 15.15 4.31 -7.79
C TYR A 10 14.46 3.25 -6.96
N PRO A 11 14.81 3.16 -5.66
CA PRO A 11 14.14 2.25 -4.78
C PRO A 11 12.64 2.56 -4.75
N PHE A 12 11.80 1.53 -4.91
CA PHE A 12 10.35 1.68 -4.87
C PHE A 12 9.76 0.84 -3.75
N TYR A 13 8.65 1.32 -3.21
CA TYR A 13 7.97 0.65 -2.11
C TYR A 13 7.16 -0.55 -2.57
N VAL A 14 7.30 -1.65 -1.85
CA VAL A 14 6.61 -2.91 -2.08
C VAL A 14 6.01 -3.39 -0.77
N ASP A 15 4.75 -3.78 -0.79
CA ASP A 15 4.12 -4.43 0.34
C ASP A 15 4.06 -5.94 0.10
N SER A 16 4.49 -6.71 1.11
CA SER A 16 4.33 -8.15 1.13
C SER A 16 3.42 -8.53 2.29
N MET A 17 2.31 -9.21 1.99
CA MET A 17 1.34 -9.67 2.96
C MET A 17 1.49 -11.18 3.16
N THR A 18 1.75 -11.60 4.39
CA THR A 18 1.81 -13.01 4.78
C THR A 18 0.63 -13.34 5.69
N ALA A 19 -0.13 -14.38 5.36
CA ALA A 19 -1.14 -14.97 6.24
C ALA A 19 -0.61 -16.25 6.88
N THR A 20 -0.82 -16.42 8.19
CA THR A 20 -0.45 -17.62 8.95
C THR A 20 -1.70 -18.33 9.44
N TYR A 21 -1.76 -19.65 9.28
CA TYR A 21 -2.98 -20.44 9.51
C TYR A 21 -2.83 -21.39 10.73
N SER A 22 -3.97 -21.78 11.33
CA SER A 22 -4.04 -22.62 12.55
C SER A 22 -4.07 -24.11 12.25
N ASP A 23 -4.48 -24.49 11.05
CA ASP A 23 -4.74 -25.86 10.68
C ASP A 23 -4.11 -26.23 9.33
N LYS A 24 -3.87 -27.53 9.13
CA LYS A 24 -3.39 -28.07 7.85
C LYS A 24 -4.37 -27.85 6.69
N GLY A 25 -5.62 -27.50 6.99
CA GLY A 25 -6.67 -27.21 6.01
C GLY A 25 -6.66 -25.79 5.48
N CYS A 26 -5.84 -24.88 6.02
CA CYS A 26 -5.85 -23.45 5.68
C CYS A 26 -7.24 -22.80 5.78
N SER A 27 -8.11 -23.29 6.67
CA SER A 27 -9.53 -22.91 6.67
C SER A 27 -9.75 -21.48 7.19
N GLY A 28 -8.83 -20.98 8.01
CA GLY A 28 -8.81 -19.60 8.49
C GLY A 28 -7.42 -19.14 8.90
N ALA A 29 -7.05 -17.91 8.52
CA ALA A 29 -5.82 -17.30 9.00
C ALA A 29 -5.96 -16.96 10.49
N ARG A 30 -4.93 -17.25 11.28
CA ARG A 30 -4.81 -16.83 12.69
C ARG A 30 -4.50 -15.35 12.77
N TYR A 31 -3.50 -14.95 12.00
CA TYR A 31 -3.02 -13.59 11.93
C TYR A 31 -2.35 -13.35 10.58
N GLU A 32 -2.17 -12.07 10.28
CA GLU A 32 -1.57 -11.59 9.05
C GLU A 32 -0.54 -10.52 9.35
N VAL A 33 0.45 -10.43 8.48
CA VAL A 33 1.56 -9.50 8.57
C VAL A 33 1.75 -8.82 7.24
N ILE A 34 1.82 -7.49 7.23
CA ILE A 34 2.27 -6.72 6.07
C ILE A 34 3.67 -6.20 6.36
N LYS A 35 4.61 -6.54 5.50
CA LYS A 35 5.96 -5.97 5.48
C LYS A 35 5.98 -4.87 4.43
N HIS A 36 6.35 -3.66 4.84
CA HIS A 36 6.66 -2.57 3.91
C HIS A 36 8.13 -2.63 3.59
N LEU A 37 8.48 -2.73 2.30
CA LEU A 37 9.85 -2.85 1.85
C LEU A 37 10.22 -1.71 0.90
N THR A 38 11.40 -1.17 1.09
CA THR A 38 12.11 -0.37 0.09
C THR A 38 12.93 -1.30 -0.79
N TYR A 39 12.57 -1.43 -2.07
CA TYR A 39 13.20 -2.37 -3.00
C TYR A 39 14.18 -1.69 -3.95
N ASP A 40 15.43 -2.12 -3.93
CA ASP A 40 16.45 -1.77 -4.90
C ASP A 40 16.47 -2.80 -6.05
N SER A 41 16.00 -2.38 -7.22
CA SER A 41 15.97 -3.23 -8.41
C SER A 41 17.33 -3.49 -9.03
N THR A 42 18.35 -2.70 -8.69
CA THR A 42 19.72 -2.92 -9.20
C THR A 42 20.41 -4.07 -8.48
N LEU A 43 20.10 -4.24 -7.19
CA LEU A 43 20.68 -5.26 -6.31
C LEU A 43 19.73 -6.45 -6.07
N CYS A 44 18.51 -6.41 -6.61
CA CYS A 44 17.45 -7.38 -6.35
C CYS A 44 17.17 -7.56 -4.84
N MET A 45 17.19 -6.47 -4.09
CA MET A 45 17.20 -6.48 -2.63
C MET A 45 16.13 -5.58 -2.04
N GLY A 46 15.33 -6.10 -1.11
CA GLY A 46 14.36 -5.34 -0.33
C GLY A 46 14.84 -5.10 1.09
N THR A 47 14.76 -3.86 1.58
CA THR A 47 14.96 -3.53 2.99
C THR A 47 13.60 -3.38 3.66
N ILE A 48 13.35 -4.04 4.79
CA ILE A 48 12.07 -3.93 5.50
C ILE A 48 12.06 -2.64 6.31
N ASP A 49 11.18 -1.70 5.97
CA ASP A 49 11.06 -0.41 6.65
C ASP A 49 10.13 -0.49 7.86
N SER A 50 9.04 -1.23 7.73
CA SER A 50 8.04 -1.38 8.79
C SER A 50 7.25 -2.67 8.63
N ILE A 51 6.66 -3.12 9.74
CA ILE A 51 5.83 -4.31 9.78
C ILE A 51 4.52 -3.98 10.49
N TYR A 52 3.41 -4.33 9.84
CA TYR A 52 2.08 -4.20 10.37
C TYR A 52 1.51 -5.58 10.68
N TYR A 53 0.90 -5.72 11.84
CA TYR A 53 0.35 -6.99 12.30
C TYR A 53 -1.16 -6.87 12.53
N ARG A 54 -1.90 -7.93 12.18
CA ARG A 54 -3.34 -8.05 12.43
C ARG A 54 -3.69 -9.46 12.90
N VAL A 55 -4.39 -9.56 14.03
CA VAL A 55 -5.07 -10.79 14.45
C VAL A 55 -6.37 -10.96 13.68
N VAL A 56 -6.57 -12.14 13.10
CA VAL A 56 -7.76 -12.49 12.32
C VAL A 56 -8.66 -13.44 13.11
N ASP A 57 -8.11 -14.55 13.58
CA ASP A 57 -8.84 -15.51 14.41
C ASP A 57 -8.79 -15.11 15.89
N LYS A 58 -9.91 -14.60 16.39
CA LYS A 58 -10.08 -14.21 17.80
C LYS A 58 -10.45 -15.40 18.70
N SER A 59 -10.85 -16.52 18.11
CA SER A 59 -11.19 -17.75 18.84
C SER A 59 -9.95 -18.57 19.19
N ASP A 60 -8.85 -18.38 18.47
CA ASP A 60 -7.54 -18.94 18.80
C ASP A 60 -7.06 -18.40 20.16
N SER A 61 -6.77 -19.31 21.09
CA SER A 61 -6.43 -18.98 22.48
C SER A 61 -5.14 -18.15 22.59
N SER A 62 -4.16 -18.40 21.72
CA SER A 62 -2.90 -17.65 21.71
C SER A 62 -3.08 -16.25 21.12
N MET A 63 -3.89 -16.12 20.08
CA MET A 63 -4.21 -14.82 19.48
C MET A 63 -5.07 -13.97 20.40
N ASN A 64 -6.03 -14.59 21.09
CA ASN A 64 -6.87 -13.90 22.07
C ASN A 64 -6.04 -13.38 23.26
N LYS A 65 -5.04 -14.15 23.73
CA LYS A 65 -4.06 -13.67 24.73
C LYS A 65 -3.26 -12.47 24.26
N ILE A 66 -2.87 -12.43 22.99
CA ILE A 66 -2.21 -11.26 22.40
C ILE A 66 -3.17 -10.08 22.39
N LEU A 67 -4.42 -10.25 21.95
CA LEU A 67 -5.42 -9.18 21.94
C LEU A 67 -5.72 -8.64 23.35
N SER A 68 -5.79 -9.51 24.35
CA SER A 68 -6.05 -9.11 25.74
C SER A 68 -4.89 -8.33 26.35
N SER A 69 -3.65 -8.70 26.02
CA SER A 69 -2.45 -8.10 26.62
C SER A 69 -1.94 -6.88 25.85
N CYS A 70 -2.05 -6.91 24.51
CA CYS A 70 -1.50 -5.90 23.60
C CYS A 70 -2.56 -4.97 23.01
N GLY A 71 -3.83 -5.25 23.28
CA GLY A 71 -4.95 -4.38 22.94
C GLY A 71 -5.68 -4.74 21.65
N SER A 72 -6.96 -4.37 21.60
CA SER A 72 -7.87 -4.65 20.50
C SER A 72 -7.54 -3.93 19.19
N LYS A 73 -6.61 -2.97 19.19
CA LYS A 73 -6.14 -2.28 17.98
C LYS A 73 -5.54 -3.26 16.97
N LEU A 74 -4.94 -4.35 17.45
CA LEU A 74 -4.40 -5.45 16.64
C LEU A 74 -5.48 -6.23 15.86
N THR A 75 -6.77 -5.92 16.02
CA THR A 75 -7.82 -6.41 15.09
C THR A 75 -7.78 -5.72 13.73
N LYS A 76 -6.97 -4.65 13.59
CA LYS A 76 -6.62 -3.98 12.35
C LYS A 76 -5.10 -4.00 12.19
N PHE A 77 -4.63 -3.79 10.97
CA PHE A 77 -3.20 -3.66 10.70
C PHE A 77 -2.60 -2.54 11.55
N THR A 78 -1.74 -2.92 12.48
CA THR A 78 -1.11 -2.02 13.43
C THR A 78 0.40 -2.16 13.31
N ASP A 79 1.07 -1.02 13.19
CA ASP A 79 2.53 -0.93 13.16
C ASP A 79 3.13 -1.44 14.48
N ILE A 80 3.83 -2.56 14.43
CA ILE A 80 4.35 -3.24 15.63
C ILE A 80 5.44 -2.43 16.34
N SER A 81 6.10 -1.49 15.64
CA SER A 81 7.12 -0.63 16.26
C SER A 81 6.52 0.26 17.36
N LYS A 82 5.20 0.51 17.29
CA LYS A 82 4.44 1.35 18.22
C LYS A 82 3.68 0.54 19.28
N VAL A 83 3.77 -0.79 19.25
CA VAL A 83 3.03 -1.68 20.15
C VAL A 83 3.97 -2.23 21.21
N ASP A 84 4.20 -1.49 22.28
CA ASP A 84 4.96 -2.00 23.43
C ASP A 84 4.05 -2.85 24.33
N CYS A 85 4.16 -4.17 24.23
CA CYS A 85 3.40 -5.11 25.05
C CYS A 85 4.18 -6.41 25.30
N LYS A 86 3.77 -7.13 26.33
CA LYS A 86 4.28 -8.45 26.66
C LYS A 86 3.13 -9.40 26.95
N VAL A 87 3.23 -10.62 26.43
CA VAL A 87 2.36 -11.75 26.78
C VAL A 87 3.19 -12.71 27.60
N ASP A 88 2.78 -12.97 28.84
CA ASP A 88 3.51 -13.85 29.76
C ASP A 88 5.01 -13.46 29.91
N GLY A 89 5.30 -12.15 29.89
CA GLY A 89 6.65 -11.60 30.02
C GLY A 89 7.48 -11.54 28.73
N VAL A 90 6.96 -12.04 27.61
CA VAL A 90 7.65 -12.10 26.30
C VAL A 90 7.00 -11.13 25.32
N ASP A 91 7.80 -10.41 24.53
CA ASP A 91 7.30 -9.59 23.41
C ASP A 91 6.93 -10.52 22.24
N PRO A 92 5.63 -10.65 21.89
CA PRO A 92 5.18 -11.55 20.83
C PRO A 92 5.64 -11.11 19.43
N PHE A 93 6.11 -9.86 19.29
CA PHE A 93 6.55 -9.27 18.03
C PHE A 93 8.07 -9.24 17.88
N THR A 94 8.84 -9.77 18.84
CA THR A 94 10.31 -9.73 18.86
C THR A 94 10.92 -10.14 17.52
N ILE A 95 10.50 -11.30 16.98
CA ILE A 95 11.03 -11.85 15.72
C ILE A 95 10.78 -10.88 14.55
N TYR A 96 9.61 -10.25 14.51
CA TYR A 96 9.28 -9.28 13.47
C TYR A 96 10.05 -7.97 13.66
N ARG A 97 10.19 -7.47 14.90
CA ARG A 97 10.96 -6.25 15.19
C ARG A 97 12.42 -6.39 14.76
N VAL A 98 13.03 -7.57 14.96
CA VAL A 98 14.41 -7.84 14.51
C VAL A 98 14.54 -7.86 12.98
N MET A 99 13.46 -8.16 12.25
CA MET A 99 13.48 -8.08 10.77
C MET A 99 13.42 -6.64 10.25
N ILE A 100 12.99 -5.66 11.03
CA ILE A 100 12.95 -4.26 10.59
C ILE A 100 14.39 -3.76 10.41
N GLY A 101 14.67 -3.19 9.24
CA GLY A 101 16.01 -2.79 8.80
C GLY A 101 16.82 -3.93 8.17
N SER A 102 16.33 -5.17 8.17
CA SER A 102 17.02 -6.28 7.50
C SER A 102 16.85 -6.24 5.99
N GLN A 103 17.88 -6.68 5.28
CA GLN A 103 17.88 -6.83 3.83
C GLN A 103 17.46 -8.25 3.45
N GLN A 104 16.54 -8.37 2.51
CA GLN A 104 16.06 -9.64 1.96
C GLN A 104 16.29 -9.66 0.46
N TYR A 105 16.94 -10.72 -0.01
CA TYR A 105 17.11 -10.95 -1.44
C TYR A 105 15.76 -11.42 -2.01
N ASN A 106 15.05 -10.51 -2.66
CA ASN A 106 13.69 -10.72 -3.14
C ASN A 106 13.66 -10.39 -4.63
N CYS A 107 13.92 -11.37 -5.50
CA CYS A 107 13.76 -11.15 -6.94
C CYS A 107 12.27 -10.95 -7.26
N ILE A 108 11.85 -9.68 -7.35
CA ILE A 108 10.50 -9.32 -7.79
C ILE A 108 10.51 -9.30 -9.32
N ARG A 109 9.87 -10.30 -9.93
CA ARG A 109 9.57 -10.27 -11.37
C ARG A 109 8.29 -9.48 -11.58
N PHE A 110 8.32 -8.54 -12.51
CA PHE A 110 7.10 -7.91 -13.02
C PHE A 110 6.73 -8.69 -14.27
N ASP A 111 5.72 -9.55 -14.18
CA ASP A 111 5.22 -10.24 -15.37
C ASP A 111 4.62 -9.22 -16.36
N ASP A 112 4.47 -9.58 -17.64
CA ASP A 112 4.12 -8.68 -18.76
C ASP A 112 2.82 -7.86 -18.58
N GLY A 113 2.03 -8.14 -17.53
CA GLY A 113 0.88 -7.35 -17.09
C GLY A 113 1.17 -6.34 -15.96
N GLY A 114 2.43 -6.08 -15.62
CA GLY A 114 2.85 -5.12 -14.58
C GLY A 114 2.64 -5.59 -13.13
N LYS A 115 2.29 -6.86 -12.91
CA LYS A 115 2.08 -7.43 -11.57
C LYS A 115 3.41 -7.92 -11.00
N PRO A 116 3.85 -7.44 -9.83
CA PRO A 116 5.04 -7.95 -9.17
C PRO A 116 4.76 -9.31 -8.52
N THR A 117 5.65 -10.26 -8.78
CA THR A 117 5.65 -11.62 -8.27
C THR A 117 7.02 -11.87 -7.62
N ILE A 118 7.09 -12.09 -6.30
CA ILE A 118 8.33 -12.53 -5.64
C ILE A 118 8.57 -13.98 -6.04
N LEU A 119 9.74 -14.23 -6.64
CA LEU A 119 10.24 -15.58 -6.82
C LEU A 119 10.97 -16.02 -5.55
N GLY A 120 10.30 -16.87 -4.77
CA GLY A 120 10.94 -17.78 -3.81
C GLY A 120 10.92 -17.34 -2.35
N SER A 121 10.05 -17.97 -1.55
CA SER A 121 10.48 -18.72 -0.35
C SER A 121 9.39 -19.76 0.01
N THR A 122 9.41 -20.90 -0.68
CA THR A 122 8.61 -22.07 -0.31
C THR A 122 9.32 -22.82 0.82
N CYS A 123 9.09 -22.43 2.08
CA CYS A 123 9.50 -23.23 3.24
C CYS A 123 8.31 -23.41 4.20
N ASP A 124 7.83 -24.65 4.23
CA ASP A 124 6.61 -25.22 4.84
C ASP A 124 5.26 -24.79 4.23
N ALA A 125 4.88 -25.55 3.20
CA ALA A 125 3.80 -25.31 2.26
C ALA A 125 2.38 -25.56 2.79
N SER A 126 2.17 -26.08 4.00
CA SER A 126 0.80 -26.45 4.37
C SER A 126 -0.07 -25.26 4.77
N CYS A 127 0.52 -24.14 5.20
CA CYS A 127 -0.19 -23.13 6.00
C CYS A 127 0.38 -21.69 5.94
N LYS A 128 1.06 -21.27 4.86
CA LYS A 128 1.55 -19.88 4.71
C LYS A 128 1.36 -19.42 3.28
N SER A 129 0.64 -18.32 3.10
CA SER A 129 0.49 -17.67 1.79
C SER A 129 1.11 -16.28 1.86
N GLU A 130 2.05 -16.01 0.95
CA GLU A 130 2.66 -14.70 0.75
C GLU A 130 2.08 -14.08 -0.52
N TYR A 131 1.28 -13.02 -0.35
CA TYR A 131 0.77 -12.20 -1.44
C TYR A 131 1.53 -10.90 -1.50
N ASN A 132 2.13 -10.61 -2.66
CA ASN A 132 2.77 -9.31 -2.90
C ASN A 132 1.70 -8.32 -3.32
N MET A 133 1.38 -7.36 -2.45
CA MET A 133 0.55 -6.23 -2.82
C MET A 133 1.44 -5.24 -3.57
N GLY A 134 1.48 -5.49 -4.88
CA GLY A 134 2.29 -4.75 -5.82
C GLY A 134 1.87 -3.30 -6.03
N LYS A 135 2.77 -2.40 -5.61
CA LYS A 135 2.93 -0.99 -5.96
C LYS A 135 1.71 -0.07 -5.71
N SER A 136 2.02 1.07 -5.11
CA SER A 136 1.22 2.31 -5.02
C SER A 136 0.80 2.92 -6.38
N TRP A 137 0.92 2.21 -7.50
CA TRP A 137 0.59 2.72 -8.84
C TRP A 137 -0.90 3.02 -9.02
N MET A 138 -1.79 2.36 -8.28
CA MET A 138 -3.20 2.77 -8.22
C MET A 138 -3.37 4.16 -7.59
N SER A 139 -2.52 4.60 -6.65
CA SER A 139 -2.65 5.97 -6.13
C SER A 139 -2.31 7.00 -7.19
N THR A 140 -1.23 6.80 -7.95
CA THR A 140 -0.79 7.77 -8.98
C THR A 140 -1.75 7.85 -10.17
N VAL A 141 -2.26 6.72 -10.67
CA VAL A 141 -3.21 6.72 -11.80
C VAL A 141 -4.51 7.41 -11.42
N PHE A 142 -5.03 7.16 -10.22
CA PHE A 142 -6.24 7.83 -9.73
C PHE A 142 -6.02 9.33 -9.53
N VAL A 143 -4.87 9.75 -8.99
CA VAL A 143 -4.54 11.18 -8.82
C VAL A 143 -4.42 11.88 -10.18
N VAL A 144 -3.76 11.29 -11.17
CA VAL A 144 -3.64 11.87 -12.52
C VAL A 144 -4.99 11.95 -13.22
N ALA A 145 -5.82 10.91 -13.11
CA ALA A 145 -7.17 10.92 -13.68
C ALA A 145 -8.04 12.05 -13.10
N ILE A 146 -7.96 12.27 -11.78
CA ILE A 146 -8.69 13.37 -11.12
C ILE A 146 -8.20 14.74 -11.64
N ILE A 147 -6.89 14.93 -11.79
CA ILE A 147 -6.33 16.19 -12.31
C ILE A 147 -6.84 16.47 -13.73
N VAL A 148 -6.87 15.47 -14.61
CA VAL A 148 -7.37 15.61 -15.99
C VAL A 148 -8.85 16.03 -16.01
N VAL A 149 -9.68 15.41 -15.17
CA VAL A 149 -11.11 15.76 -15.05
C VAL A 149 -11.29 17.19 -14.57
N VAL A 150 -10.52 17.63 -13.57
CA VAL A 150 -10.58 19.01 -13.04
C VAL A 150 -10.19 20.03 -14.12
N VAL A 151 -9.13 19.78 -14.88
CA VAL A 151 -8.68 20.67 -15.96
C VAL A 151 -9.73 20.78 -17.08
N LEU A 152 -10.37 19.66 -17.45
CA LEU A 152 -11.45 19.66 -18.44
C LEU A 152 -12.65 20.51 -17.97
N VAL A 153 -13.07 20.37 -16.71
CA VAL A 153 -14.17 21.16 -16.14
C VAL A 153 -13.84 22.66 -16.15
N ILE A 154 -12.63 23.05 -15.72
CA ILE A 154 -12.19 24.45 -15.74
C ILE A 154 -12.20 25.01 -17.17
N THR A 155 -11.71 24.24 -18.14
CA THR A 155 -11.65 24.66 -19.55
C THR A 155 -13.05 24.92 -20.12
N VAL A 156 -14.01 24.03 -19.84
CA VAL A 156 -15.41 24.21 -20.26
C VAL A 156 -16.01 25.47 -19.62
N LEU A 157 -15.78 25.70 -18.33
CA LEU A 157 -16.26 26.91 -17.65
C LEU A 157 -15.65 28.19 -18.25
N CYS A 158 -14.36 28.18 -18.61
CA CYS A 158 -13.71 29.31 -19.27
C CYS A 158 -14.31 29.58 -20.66
N VAL A 159 -14.58 28.55 -21.47
CA VAL A 159 -15.21 28.70 -22.79
C VAL A 159 -16.61 29.28 -22.66
N ILE A 160 -17.43 28.75 -21.75
CA ILE A 160 -18.78 29.26 -21.46
C ILE A 160 -18.69 30.75 -21.08
N PHE A 161 -17.81 31.11 -20.14
CA PHE A 161 -17.65 32.50 -19.72
C PHE A 161 -17.21 33.41 -20.87
N PHE A 162 -16.31 32.94 -21.74
CA PHE A 162 -15.84 33.71 -22.89
C PHE A 162 -16.96 33.95 -23.92
N VAL A 163 -17.79 32.93 -24.20
CA VAL A 163 -18.95 33.04 -25.09
C VAL A 163 -19.98 34.01 -24.51
N PHE A 164 -20.34 33.88 -23.23
CA PHE A 164 -21.31 34.80 -22.61
C PHE A 164 -20.77 36.23 -22.48
N LYS A 165 -19.46 36.43 -22.29
CA LYS A 165 -18.84 37.77 -22.30
C LYS A 165 -18.74 38.38 -23.70
N SER A 166 -18.61 37.56 -24.75
CA SER A 166 -18.57 38.04 -26.14
C SER A 166 -19.95 38.33 -26.71
N VAL A 167 -20.99 37.65 -26.24
CA VAL A 167 -22.41 37.94 -26.56
C VAL A 167 -22.94 39.16 -25.81
N SER A 168 -22.37 39.50 -24.64
CA SER A 168 -22.79 40.66 -23.83
C SER A 168 -22.11 41.99 -24.17
N LYS A 169 -21.41 42.11 -25.32
CA LYS A 169 -21.04 43.44 -25.82
C LYS A 169 -22.32 44.19 -26.21
N PRO A 170 -22.68 45.31 -25.54
CA PRO A 170 -23.89 46.03 -25.87
C PRO A 170 -23.78 46.55 -27.31
N SER A 171 -24.83 46.27 -28.08
CA SER A 171 -25.12 46.90 -29.37
C SER A 171 -24.89 48.41 -29.23
N LYS A 172 -23.83 48.94 -29.86
CA LYS A 172 -23.69 50.38 -30.02
C LYS A 172 -24.73 50.80 -31.05
N ALA A 173 -25.72 51.50 -30.51
CA ALA A 173 -26.85 52.09 -31.18
C ALA A 173 -26.50 52.77 -32.51
N MET A 174 -27.47 52.68 -33.42
CA MET A 174 -27.71 53.53 -34.59
C MET A 174 -27.11 54.94 -34.46
N THR A 175 -26.34 55.36 -35.46
CA THR A 175 -26.47 56.71 -36.01
C THR A 175 -25.83 56.80 -37.40
N LYS A 176 -26.49 57.57 -38.28
CA LYS A 176 -26.19 57.94 -39.68
C LYS A 176 -26.95 57.11 -40.72
N LYS A 177 -27.63 57.71 -41.68
CA LYS A 177 -27.88 59.12 -42.02
C LYS A 177 -29.07 59.15 -42.98
#